data_AF-A0A357AGZ8-F1
#
_entry.id   AF-A0A357AGZ8-F1
#
_cell.length_a   1.000
_cell.length_b   1.000
_cell.length_c   1.000
_cell.angle_alpha   90.00
_cell.angle_beta   90.00
_cell.angle_gamma   90.00
#
_symmetry.space_group_name_H-M   'P 1'
#
loop_
_entity.id
_entity.type
_entity.pdbx_description
1 polymer ?
#
loop_
_entity_poly.entity_id
_entity_poly.type
_entity_poly.pdbx_seq_one_letter_code
_entity_poly.pdbx_strand_id
1 'polypeptide(L)'
;MFGYVEPDKPELRMREFDVFRGYYCSLCQTIGRRYGQVPRISLNFDLTFLYLLLDSLDPLPVMGKKDRCLVHPTRKRWIAFSNIFAEYAADMNIVLTYYNLMDKWNDEKSILGGAGAVVLRHAFKKARKLHPEKCASIEGR
;
A
#
# COMPACT_ATOMS: atom_id res chain seq x y z
N MET A 1 14.41 3.71 -0.07
CA MET A 1 13.56 4.78 0.50
C MET A 1 12.24 4.87 -0.27
N PHE A 2 11.10 4.61 0.37
CA PHE A 2 9.75 4.91 -0.16
C PHE A 2 8.87 5.35 1.02
N GLY A 3 7.92 6.25 0.79
CA GLY A 3 7.16 6.98 1.81
C GLY A 3 7.42 8.49 1.81
N TYR A 4 7.68 9.08 0.64
CA TYR A 4 8.00 10.51 0.47
C TYR A 4 6.87 11.32 -0.16
N VAL A 5 5.92 10.63 -0.80
CA VAL A 5 4.80 11.30 -1.46
C VAL A 5 3.74 11.58 -0.42
N GLU A 6 3.37 12.85 -0.23
CA GLU A 6 2.24 13.22 0.61
C GLU A 6 1.26 14.10 -0.16
N PRO A 7 -0.06 13.97 0.08
CA PRO A 7 -1.03 14.89 -0.51
C PRO A 7 -0.87 16.28 0.11
N ASP A 8 -0.70 17.30 -0.74
CA ASP A 8 -0.68 18.69 -0.32
C ASP A 8 -2.11 19.16 0.03
N LYS A 9 -2.50 18.94 1.29
CA LYS A 9 -3.89 19.12 1.74
C LYS A 9 -4.45 20.53 1.52
N PRO A 10 -3.70 21.61 1.78
CA PRO A 10 -4.17 22.98 1.50
C PRO A 10 -4.53 23.24 0.04
N GLU A 11 -3.82 22.60 -0.90
CA GLU A 11 -4.02 22.79 -2.35
C GLU A 11 -5.12 21.89 -2.94
N LEU A 12 -5.54 20.85 -2.22
CA LEU A 12 -6.59 19.94 -2.66
C LEU A 12 -7.98 20.41 -2.25
N ARG A 13 -8.93 20.36 -3.19
CA ARG A 13 -10.35 20.52 -2.85
C ARG A 13 -10.76 19.38 -1.93
N MET A 14 -11.70 19.64 -1.01
CA MET A 14 -12.19 18.59 -0.09
C MET A 14 -12.66 17.32 -0.80
N ARG A 15 -13.27 17.45 -1.99
CA ARG A 15 -13.70 16.33 -2.82
C ARG A 15 -12.52 15.49 -3.34
N GLU A 16 -11.44 16.13 -3.76
CA GLU A 16 -10.24 15.45 -4.28
C GLU A 16 -9.52 14.72 -3.15
N PHE A 17 -9.41 15.36 -1.98
CA PHE A 17 -8.84 14.72 -0.81
C PHE A 17 -9.68 13.53 -0.33
N ASP A 18 -11.02 13.62 -0.42
CA ASP A 18 -11.92 12.49 -0.14
C ASP A 18 -11.72 11.32 -1.09
N VAL A 19 -11.52 11.59 -2.38
CA VAL A 19 -11.19 10.56 -3.37
C VAL A 19 -9.86 9.89 -2.99
N PHE A 20 -8.78 10.66 -2.79
CA PHE A 20 -7.48 10.11 -2.40
C PHE A 20 -7.56 9.25 -1.11
N ARG A 21 -8.28 9.72 -0.09
CA ARG A 21 -8.53 8.94 1.13
C ARG A 21 -9.31 7.65 0.86
N GLY A 22 -10.22 7.66 -0.12
CA GLY A 22 -10.93 6.47 -0.57
C GLY A 22 -10.01 5.41 -1.18
N TYR A 23 -9.04 5.83 -1.99
CA TYR A 23 -7.97 4.95 -2.50
C TYR A 23 -7.11 4.41 -1.36
N TYR A 24 -6.70 5.26 -0.42
CA TYR A 24 -5.91 4.87 0.75
C TYR A 24 -6.62 3.78 1.58
N CYS A 25 -7.90 3.99 1.87
CA CYS A 25 -8.70 3.00 2.59
C CYS A 25 -8.91 1.70 1.79
N SER A 26 -9.09 1.81 0.48
CA SER A 26 -9.23 0.64 -0.42
C SER A 26 -7.95 -0.19 -0.45
N LEU A 27 -6.79 0.45 -0.55
CA LEU A 27 -5.48 -0.21 -0.50
C LEU A 27 -5.26 -0.89 0.87
N CYS A 28 -5.59 -0.21 1.98
CA CYS A 28 -5.54 -0.80 3.33
C CYS A 28 -6.35 -2.11 3.43
N GLN A 29 -7.59 -2.08 2.93
CA GLN A 29 -8.46 -3.26 2.93
C GLN A 29 -7.91 -4.36 2.03
N THR A 30 -7.34 -3.99 0.88
CA THR A 30 -6.76 -4.92 -0.09
C THR A 30 -5.53 -5.63 0.47
N ILE A 31 -4.60 -4.90 1.09
CA ILE A 31 -3.46 -5.48 1.85
C ILE A 31 -4.00 -6.45 2.90
N GLY A 32 -5.01 -6.01 3.64
CA GLY A 32 -5.70 -6.80 4.65
C GLY A 32 -6.22 -8.15 4.16
N ARG A 33 -6.94 -8.13 3.03
CA ARG A 33 -7.55 -9.31 2.42
C ARG A 33 -6.51 -10.25 1.81
N ARG A 34 -5.44 -9.70 1.22
CA ARG A 34 -4.42 -10.49 0.51
C ARG A 34 -3.33 -11.05 1.44
N TYR A 35 -2.97 -10.31 2.48
CA TYR A 35 -1.78 -10.58 3.31
C TYR A 35 -2.06 -10.65 4.81
N GLY A 36 -3.29 -10.36 5.25
CA GLY A 36 -3.68 -10.38 6.67
C GLY A 36 -3.63 -9.00 7.33
N GLN A 37 -3.92 -8.95 8.63
CA GLN A 37 -4.07 -7.68 9.35
C GLN A 37 -2.73 -7.01 9.65
N VAL A 38 -1.71 -7.78 10.01
CA VAL A 38 -0.40 -7.25 10.39
C VAL A 38 0.25 -6.44 9.26
N PRO A 39 0.26 -6.91 8.00
CA PRO A 39 0.86 -6.12 6.92
C PRO A 39 0.14 -4.79 6.61
N ARG A 40 -1.07 -4.55 7.12
CA ARG A 40 -1.75 -3.25 6.94
C ARG A 40 -0.99 -2.07 7.55
N ILE A 41 -0.12 -2.32 8.54
CA ILE A 41 0.71 -1.25 9.14
C ILE A 41 1.71 -0.67 8.14
N SER A 42 2.01 -1.41 7.07
CA SER A 42 2.96 -1.00 6.03
C SER A 42 2.36 -0.07 4.98
N LEU A 43 1.06 0.22 5.09
CA LEU A 43 0.36 1.14 4.19
C LEU A 43 1.00 2.53 4.22
N ASN A 44 1.18 3.12 3.04
CA ASN A 44 1.76 4.44 2.86
C ASN A 44 1.12 5.15 1.65
N PHE A 45 1.47 6.43 1.50
CA PHE A 45 0.94 7.28 0.45
C PHE A 45 1.58 7.04 -0.93
N ASP A 46 2.85 6.65 -1.02
CA ASP A 46 3.50 6.31 -2.29
C ASP A 46 2.75 5.22 -3.06
N LEU A 47 2.40 4.11 -2.39
CA LEU A 47 1.67 3.02 -3.03
C LEU A 47 0.19 3.34 -3.22
N THR A 48 -0.36 4.25 -2.41
CA THR A 48 -1.70 4.80 -2.64
C THR A 48 -1.73 5.66 -3.89
N PHE A 49 -0.70 6.49 -4.09
CA PHE A 49 -0.52 7.32 -5.27
C PHE A 49 -0.30 6.46 -6.50
N LEU A 50 0.54 5.42 -6.42
CA LEU A 50 0.72 4.45 -7.50
C LEU A 50 -0.61 3.80 -7.89
N TYR A 51 -1.41 3.37 -6.90
CA TYR A 51 -2.74 2.82 -7.14
C TYR A 51 -3.63 3.83 -7.89
N LEU A 52 -3.76 5.04 -7.36
CA LEU A 52 -4.59 6.09 -7.97
C LEU A 52 -4.11 6.45 -9.38
N LEU A 53 -2.80 6.53 -9.60
CA LEU A 53 -2.21 6.84 -10.90
C LEU A 53 -2.55 5.75 -11.92
N LEU A 54 -2.33 4.48 -11.58
CA LEU A 54 -2.63 3.37 -12.48
C LEU A 54 -4.13 3.28 -12.79
N ASP A 55 -4.97 3.46 -11.78
CA ASP A 55 -6.41 3.44 -11.96
C ASP A 55 -6.91 4.61 -12.81
N SER A 56 -6.26 5.78 -12.74
CA SER A 56 -6.60 6.95 -13.56
C SER A 56 -6.32 6.78 -15.06
N LEU A 57 -5.53 5.76 -15.43
CA LEU A 57 -5.28 5.40 -16.83
C LEU A 57 -6.39 4.51 -17.41
N ASP A 58 -7.24 3.94 -16.56
CA ASP A 58 -8.40 3.17 -16.98
C ASP A 58 -9.52 4.13 -17.42
N PRO A 59 -10.09 3.98 -18.64
CA PRO A 59 -11.21 4.80 -19.09
C PRO A 59 -12.51 4.56 -18.29
N LEU A 60 -12.60 3.48 -17.50
CA LEU A 60 -13.77 3.17 -16.71
C LEU A 60 -13.94 4.15 -15.53
N PRO A 61 -15.18 4.55 -15.22
CA PRO A 61 -15.44 5.43 -14.09
C PRO A 61 -15.10 4.73 -12.77
N VAL A 62 -14.43 5.46 -11.89
CA VAL A 62 -14.10 4.99 -10.55
C VAL A 62 -15.38 4.78 -9.74
N MET A 63 -15.62 3.52 -9.36
CA MET A 63 -16.74 3.17 -8.50
C MET A 63 -16.29 2.99 -7.06
N GLY A 64 -17.21 3.21 -6.13
CA GLY A 64 -16.94 3.02 -4.71
C GLY A 64 -18.20 3.08 -3.87
N LYS A 65 -18.02 2.84 -2.57
CA LYS A 65 -19.12 2.86 -1.60
C LYS A 65 -18.76 3.66 -0.36
N LYS A 66 -19.77 4.15 0.36
CA LYS A 66 -19.58 4.68 1.71
C LYS A 66 -19.52 3.54 2.72
N ASP A 67 -18.37 3.34 3.33
CA ASP A 67 -18.14 2.26 4.30
C ASP A 67 -17.40 2.76 5.56
N ARG A 68 -17.37 1.93 6.60
CA ARG A 68 -16.58 2.15 7.82
C ARG A 68 -15.31 1.29 7.76
N CYS A 69 -14.22 1.77 8.34
CA CYS A 69 -13.01 0.96 8.52
C CYS A 69 -12.74 0.76 10.01
N LEU A 70 -11.97 -0.27 10.37
CA LEU A 70 -11.63 -0.60 11.76
C LEU A 70 -10.99 0.59 12.51
N VAL A 71 -10.20 1.41 11.81
CA VAL A 71 -9.55 2.61 12.37
C VAL A 71 -10.53 3.78 12.59
N HIS A 72 -11.65 3.81 11.86
CA HIS A 72 -12.63 4.91 11.90
C HIS A 72 -14.05 4.36 12.00
N PRO A 73 -14.40 3.67 13.11
CA PRO A 73 -15.67 2.96 13.23
C PRO A 73 -16.86 3.91 13.29
N THR A 74 -16.70 5.18 13.63
CA THR A 74 -17.80 6.14 13.81
C THR A 74 -18.12 6.97 12.58
N ARG A 75 -17.22 7.03 11.58
CA ARG A 75 -17.38 7.89 10.39
C ARG A 75 -17.35 7.06 9.11
N LYS A 76 -18.44 7.12 8.33
CA LYS A 76 -18.45 6.55 6.98
C LYS A 76 -17.59 7.42 6.05
N ARG A 77 -16.77 6.80 5.21
CA ARG A 77 -15.99 7.44 4.16
C ARG A 77 -16.27 6.77 2.83
N TRP A 78 -16.15 7.52 1.74
CA TRP A 78 -16.17 6.90 0.42
C TRP A 78 -14.89 6.07 0.25
N ILE A 79 -15.01 4.86 -0.27
CA ILE A 79 -13.92 3.90 -0.49
C ILE A 79 -14.05 3.37 -1.91
N ALA A 80 -13.00 3.53 -2.70
CA ALA A 80 -12.92 2.99 -4.05
C ALA A 80 -13.05 1.46 -4.02
N PHE A 81 -13.79 0.87 -4.95
CA PHE A 81 -13.80 -0.58 -5.09
C PHE A 81 -12.40 -1.07 -5.45
N SER A 82 -11.99 -2.16 -4.83
CA SER A 82 -10.69 -2.76 -5.10
C SER A 82 -10.72 -3.44 -6.47
N ASN A 83 -9.70 -3.18 -7.26
CA ASN A 83 -9.49 -3.75 -8.58
C ASN A 83 -8.04 -4.28 -8.72
N ILE A 84 -7.66 -4.66 -9.94
CA ILE A 84 -6.34 -5.20 -10.23
C ILE A 84 -5.20 -4.25 -9.86
N PHE A 85 -5.41 -2.92 -9.95
CA PHE A 85 -4.41 -1.92 -9.59
C PHE A 85 -4.24 -1.82 -8.07
N ALA A 86 -5.33 -1.94 -7.32
CA ALA A 86 -5.27 -2.04 -5.85
C ALA A 86 -4.51 -3.29 -5.41
N GLU A 87 -4.73 -4.44 -6.08
CA GLU A 87 -4.02 -5.67 -5.80
C GLU A 87 -2.53 -5.56 -6.11
N TYR A 88 -2.21 -4.97 -7.27
CA TYR A 88 -0.83 -4.73 -7.66
C TYR A 88 -0.10 -3.80 -6.68
N ALA A 89 -0.72 -2.67 -6.33
CA ALA A 89 -0.15 -1.75 -5.36
C ALA A 89 0.01 -2.40 -3.98
N ALA A 90 -0.92 -3.26 -3.56
CA ALA A 90 -0.79 -4.03 -2.32
C ALA A 90 0.41 -4.98 -2.37
N ASP A 91 0.63 -5.69 -3.48
CA ASP A 91 1.77 -6.59 -3.66
C ASP A 91 3.09 -5.81 -3.61
N MET A 92 3.19 -4.68 -4.32
CA MET A 92 4.37 -3.82 -4.31
C MET A 92 4.62 -3.19 -2.94
N ASN A 93 3.56 -2.85 -2.19
CA ASN A 93 3.68 -2.35 -0.83
C ASN A 93 4.41 -3.34 0.08
N ILE A 94 4.04 -4.62 0.01
CA ILE A 94 4.69 -5.69 0.78
C ILE A 94 6.14 -5.88 0.34
N VAL A 95 6.40 -5.93 -0.97
CA VAL A 95 7.75 -6.12 -1.52
C VAL A 95 8.69 -5.01 -1.05
N LEU A 96 8.31 -3.75 -1.27
CA LEU A 96 9.14 -2.60 -0.94
C LEU A 96 9.32 -2.44 0.58
N THR A 97 8.27 -2.71 1.37
CA THR A 97 8.38 -2.66 2.84
C THR A 97 9.34 -3.71 3.35
N TYR A 98 9.29 -4.93 2.80
CA TYR A 98 10.20 -5.98 3.21
C TYR A 98 11.66 -5.61 2.92
N TYR A 99 11.97 -5.15 1.70
CA TYR A 99 13.34 -4.75 1.35
C TYR A 99 13.82 -3.58 2.22
N ASN A 100 13.00 -2.56 2.43
CA ASN A 100 13.38 -1.43 3.30
C ASN A 100 13.64 -1.85 4.76
N LEU A 101 12.95 -2.88 5.26
CA LEU A 101 13.24 -3.43 6.60
C LEU A 101 14.53 -4.25 6.62
N MET A 102 14.81 -4.99 5.54
CA MET A 102 16.06 -5.72 5.38
C MET A 102 17.26 -4.76 5.27
N ASP A 103 17.13 -3.67 4.52
CA ASP A 103 18.16 -2.63 4.40
C ASP A 103 18.46 -2.02 5.77
N LYS A 104 17.44 -1.62 6.54
CA LYS A 104 17.60 -1.13 7.92
C LYS A 104 18.28 -2.13 8.86
N TRP A 105 18.04 -3.43 8.66
CA TRP A 105 18.73 -4.45 9.43
C TRP A 105 20.19 -4.60 9.01
N ASN A 106 20.47 -4.59 7.70
CA ASN A 106 21.81 -4.80 7.17
C ASN A 106 22.73 -3.58 7.40
N ASP A 107 22.21 -2.37 7.19
CA ASP A 107 22.99 -1.13 7.20
C ASP A 107 23.11 -0.55 8.63
N GLU A 108 21.99 -0.51 9.36
CA GLU A 108 21.90 0.15 10.67
C GLU A 108 21.86 -0.84 11.85
N LYS A 109 21.82 -2.16 11.59
CA LYS A 109 21.59 -3.21 12.61
C LYS A 109 20.33 -2.97 13.46
N SER A 110 19.31 -2.37 12.86
CA SER A 110 18.07 -2.02 13.55
C SER A 110 17.27 -3.25 13.95
N ILE A 111 17.23 -3.59 15.25
CA ILE A 111 16.47 -4.73 15.80
C ILE A 111 15.00 -4.69 15.38
N LEU A 112 14.41 -3.49 15.33
CA LEU A 112 13.05 -3.28 14.84
C LEU A 112 12.89 -3.62 13.35
N GLY A 113 13.89 -3.26 12.53
CA GLY A 113 13.97 -3.64 11.11
C GLY A 113 13.99 -5.15 10.93
N GLY A 114 14.88 -5.84 11.65
CA GLY A 114 15.01 -7.29 11.61
C GLY A 114 13.74 -8.02 12.04
N ALA A 115 13.16 -7.63 13.18
CA ALA A 115 11.90 -8.21 13.67
C ALA A 115 10.74 -7.98 12.69
N GLY A 116 10.63 -6.76 12.14
CA GLY A 116 9.62 -6.43 11.14
C GLY A 116 9.76 -7.27 9.87
N ALA A 117 10.99 -7.47 9.38
CA ALA A 117 11.25 -8.30 8.21
C ALA A 117 10.83 -9.75 8.45
N VAL A 118 11.12 -10.32 9.63
CA VAL A 118 10.68 -11.67 10.00
C VAL A 118 9.15 -11.79 9.97
N VAL A 119 8.45 -10.81 10.55
CA VAL A 119 6.97 -10.77 10.57
C VAL A 119 6.40 -10.70 9.15
N LEU A 120 6.98 -9.87 8.28
CA LEU A 120 6.52 -9.71 6.89
C LEU A 120 7.00 -10.80 5.93
N ARG A 121 7.91 -11.68 6.34
CA ARG A 121 8.54 -12.69 5.47
C ARG A 121 7.55 -13.56 4.71
N HIS A 122 6.46 -13.98 5.35
CA HIS A 122 5.43 -14.80 4.70
C HIS A 122 4.66 -14.03 3.63
N ALA A 123 4.26 -12.80 3.95
CA ALA A 123 3.60 -11.91 2.99
C ALA A 123 4.53 -11.60 1.80
N PHE A 124 5.81 -11.31 2.08
CA PHE A 124 6.82 -11.07 1.07
C PHE A 124 7.03 -12.28 0.16
N LYS A 125 7.19 -13.50 0.68
CA LYS A 125 7.34 -14.70 -0.13
C LYS A 125 6.15 -14.90 -1.09
N LYS A 126 4.93 -14.62 -0.62
CA LYS A 126 3.72 -14.66 -1.44
C LYS A 126 3.77 -13.60 -2.56
N ALA A 127 4.08 -12.36 -2.23
CA ALA A 127 4.18 -11.27 -3.21
C ALA A 127 5.29 -11.51 -4.25
N ARG A 128 6.47 -11.99 -3.81
CA ARG A 128 7.60 -12.35 -4.67
C ARG A 128 7.26 -13.44 -5.67
N LYS A 129 6.45 -14.43 -5.27
CA LYS A 129 6.00 -15.49 -6.20
C LYS A 129 5.13 -14.93 -7.32
N LEU A 130 4.37 -13.86 -7.07
CA LEU A 130 3.51 -13.20 -8.06
C LEU A 130 4.31 -12.25 -8.97
N HIS A 131 5.37 -11.61 -8.45
CA HIS A 131 6.16 -10.62 -9.16
C HIS A 131 7.68 -10.92 -9.12
N PRO A 132 8.12 -12.09 -9.60
CA PRO A 132 9.52 -12.50 -9.48
C PRO A 132 10.48 -11.57 -10.22
N GLU A 133 10.10 -11.11 -11.42
CA GLU A 133 10.92 -10.21 -12.24
C GLU A 133 11.13 -8.84 -11.58
N LYS A 134 10.11 -8.31 -10.91
CA LYS A 134 10.19 -7.03 -10.18
C LYS A 134 11.10 -7.16 -8.96
N CYS A 135 10.96 -8.24 -8.20
CA CYS A 135 11.86 -8.53 -7.08
C CYS A 135 13.30 -8.71 -7.56
N ALA A 136 13.54 -9.44 -8.64
CA ALA A 136 14.88 -9.60 -9.21
C ALA A 136 15.48 -8.26 -9.67
N SER A 137 14.68 -7.38 -10.26
CA SER A 137 15.13 -6.04 -10.67
C SER A 137 15.45 -5.12 -9.48
N ILE A 138 14.78 -5.31 -8.33
CA ILE A 138 15.04 -4.56 -7.10
C ILE A 138 16.30 -5.10 -6.40
N GLU A 139 16.49 -6.42 -6.36
CA GLU A 139 17.66 -7.09 -5.77
C GLU A 139 18.93 -6.94 -6.61
N GLY A 140 18.81 -6.86 -7.93
CA GLY A 140 19.92 -6.74 -8.88
C GLY A 140 20.53 -5.35 -9.00
N ARG A 141 20.30 -4.47 -8.02
CA ARG A 141 20.87 -3.13 -7.94
C ARG A 141 21.92 -3.03 -6.84
#